data_AF-U7UUV4-F1
#
_entry.id   AF-U7UUV4-F1
#
_cell.length_a   1.000
_cell.length_b   1.000
_cell.length_c   1.000
_cell.angle_alpha   90.00
_cell.angle_beta   90.00
_cell.angle_gamma   90.00
#
_symmetry.space_group_name_H-M   'P 1'
#
loop_
_entity.id
_entity.type
_entity.pdbx_description
1 polymer ?
#
loop_
_entity_poly.entity_id
_entity_poly.type
_entity_poly.pdbx_seq_one_letter_code
_entity_poly.pdbx_strand_id
1 'polypeptide(L)'
;MCFLAVVFYAIYKITGAMGSGDALLSIPLGIVSSGIIDALYNFTYTFLLGAVVAIVLILFKIKDIKDYIPFGPFIVTTILGVLLCKL
;
A
#
# COMPACT_ATOMS: atom_id res chain seq x y z
N MET A 1 -12.60 7.81 0.50
CA MET A 1 -12.57 8.10 1.95
C MET A 1 -11.25 8.76 2.34
N CYS A 2 -11.30 9.99 2.87
CA CYS A 2 -10.10 10.75 3.28
C CYS A 2 -9.30 10.10 4.42
N PHE A 3 -9.91 9.18 5.17
CA PHE A 3 -9.28 8.47 6.28
C PHE A 3 -7.96 7.79 5.89
N LEU A 4 -7.95 7.00 4.80
CA LEU A 4 -6.74 6.33 4.33
C LEU A 4 -5.65 7.34 3.95
N ALA A 5 -6.02 8.44 3.29
CA ALA A 5 -5.07 9.49 2.94
C ALA A 5 -4.38 10.10 4.16
N VAL A 6 -5.12 10.33 5.24
CA VAL A 6 -4.55 10.82 6.50
C VAL A 6 -3.60 9.80 7.11
N VAL A 7 -3.97 8.51 7.12
CA VAL A 7 -3.14 7.43 7.68
C VAL A 7 -1.82 7.30 6.92
N PHE A 8 -1.87 7.18 5.59
CA PHE A 8 -0.66 7.06 4.76
C PHE A 8 0.21 8.31 4.83
N TYR A 9 -0.39 9.50 4.83
CA TYR A 9 0.36 10.74 4.97
C TYR A 9 1.04 10.86 6.35
N ALA A 10 0.38 10.40 7.42
CA ALA A 10 0.98 10.32 8.75
C ALA A 10 2.17 9.35 8.78
N ILE A 11 2.03 8.16 8.19
CA ILE A 11 3.13 7.19 8.07
C ILE A 11 4.31 7.81 7.32
N TYR A 12 4.05 8.45 6.18
CA TYR A 12 5.06 9.15 5.39
C TYR A 12 5.83 10.19 6.23
N LYS A 13 5.11 11.08 6.92
CA LYS A 13 5.72 12.16 7.70
C LYS A 13 6.46 11.69 8.95
N ILE A 14 5.97 10.66 9.63
CA ILE A 14 6.55 10.19 10.90
C ILE A 14 7.76 9.29 10.65
N THR A 15 7.65 8.37 9.68
CA THR A 15 8.67 7.32 9.50
C THR A 15 9.65 7.61 8.37
N GLY A 16 9.24 8.40 7.36
CA GLY A 16 9.99 8.52 6.12
C GLY A 16 10.15 7.19 5.35
N ALA A 17 9.46 6.12 5.78
CA ALA A 17 9.59 4.77 5.23
C ALA A 17 8.77 4.56 3.96
N MET A 18 8.11 5.60 3.45
CA MET A 18 7.25 5.56 2.27
C MET A 18 7.48 6.81 1.43
N GLY A 19 7.27 6.76 0.11
CA GLY A 19 7.42 7.91 -0.77
C GLY A 19 6.22 8.85 -0.67
N SER A 20 6.41 10.13 -1.02
CA SER A 20 5.28 11.06 -1.12
C SER A 20 4.27 10.62 -2.18
N GLY A 21 4.74 10.01 -3.28
CA GLY A 21 3.89 9.42 -4.32
C GLY A 21 3.04 8.24 -3.79
N ASP A 22 3.63 7.37 -2.98
CA ASP A 22 2.92 6.25 -2.36
C ASP A 22 1.82 6.77 -1.41
N ALA A 23 2.11 7.85 -0.66
CA ALA A 23 1.10 8.50 0.18
C ALA A 23 -0.05 9.10 -0.65
N LEU A 24 0.22 9.67 -1.82
CA LEU A 24 -0.83 10.18 -2.72
C LEU A 24 -1.68 9.06 -3.33
N LEU A 25 -1.10 7.89 -3.61
CA LEU A 25 -1.83 6.71 -4.13
C LEU A 25 -2.86 6.15 -3.13
N SER A 26 -2.77 6.49 -1.86
CA SER A 26 -3.79 6.13 -0.87
C SER A 26 -5.14 6.84 -1.09
N ILE A 27 -5.15 7.97 -1.82
CA ILE A 27 -6.38 8.71 -2.16
C ILE A 27 -7.26 7.86 -3.10
N PRO A 28 -6.81 7.43 -4.28
CA PRO A 28 -7.60 6.57 -5.15
C PRO A 28 -7.95 5.24 -4.48
N LEU A 29 -7.05 4.64 -3.69
CA LEU A 29 -7.36 3.44 -2.88
C LEU A 29 -8.57 3.67 -1.96
N GLY A 30 -8.60 4.83 -1.29
CA GLY A 30 -9.72 5.21 -0.45
C GLY A 30 -10.99 5.54 -1.23
N ILE A 31 -10.90 6.01 -2.48
CA ILE A 31 -12.07 6.30 -3.34
C ILE A 31 -12.70 5.00 -3.83
N VAL A 32 -11.90 4.03 -4.25
CA VAL A 32 -12.42 2.74 -4.74
C VAL A 32 -12.97 1.85 -3.62
N SER A 33 -12.69 2.16 -2.35
CA SER A 33 -13.20 1.40 -1.20
C SER A 33 -14.64 1.80 -0.84
N SER A 34 -15.52 0.82 -0.55
CA SER A 34 -16.95 1.04 -0.30
C SER A 34 -17.28 1.57 1.11
N GLY A 35 -16.33 1.53 2.04
CA GLY A 35 -16.53 1.93 3.44
C GLY A 35 -15.24 1.81 4.26
N ILE A 36 -15.30 2.17 5.56
CA ILE A 36 -14.12 2.16 6.45
C ILE A 36 -13.55 0.76 6.62
N ILE A 37 -14.44 -0.24 6.77
CA ILE A 37 -14.04 -1.64 6.94
C ILE A 37 -13.33 -2.15 5.67
N ASP A 38 -13.92 -1.91 4.50
CA ASP A 38 -13.33 -2.26 3.19
C ASP A 38 -11.99 -1.53 2.96
N ALA A 39 -11.92 -0.25 3.32
CA ALA A 39 -10.69 0.54 3.28
C ALA A 39 -9.57 -0.04 4.17
N LEU A 40 -9.91 -0.51 5.38
CA LEU A 40 -8.95 -1.19 6.26
C LEU A 40 -8.51 -2.53 5.68
N TYR A 41 -9.41 -3.32 5.09
CA TYR A 41 -9.01 -4.54 4.40
C TYR A 41 -8.06 -4.25 3.24
N ASN A 42 -8.38 -3.28 2.38
CA ASN A 42 -7.54 -2.87 1.25
C ASN A 42 -6.17 -2.33 1.71
N PHE A 43 -6.13 -1.60 2.82
CA PHE A 43 -4.89 -1.22 3.48
C PHE A 43 -4.08 -2.45 3.87
N THR A 44 -4.67 -3.39 4.62
CA THR A 44 -3.98 -4.62 5.05
C THR A 44 -3.50 -5.46 3.87
N TYR A 45 -4.31 -5.62 2.81
CA TYR A 45 -3.92 -6.35 1.60
C TYR A 45 -2.69 -5.73 0.93
N THR A 46 -2.63 -4.40 0.87
CA THR A 46 -1.48 -3.70 0.29
C THR A 46 -0.19 -4.01 1.08
N PHE A 47 -0.24 -3.95 2.41
CA PHE A 47 0.90 -4.30 3.27
C PHE A 47 1.26 -5.78 3.18
N LEU A 48 0.27 -6.66 3.08
CA LEU A 48 0.51 -8.09 2.93
C LEU A 48 1.21 -8.41 1.60
N LEU A 49 0.76 -7.82 0.49
CA LEU A 49 1.42 -7.97 -0.82
C LEU A 49 2.87 -7.47 -0.77
N GLY A 50 3.08 -6.28 -0.19
CA GLY A 50 4.42 -5.74 -0.01
C GLY A 50 5.32 -6.64 0.84
N ALA A 51 4.79 -7.19 1.94
CA ALA A 51 5.52 -8.10 2.82
C ALA A 51 5.89 -9.42 2.13
N VAL A 52 4.96 -10.03 1.40
CA VAL A 52 5.23 -11.27 0.65
C VAL A 52 6.34 -11.05 -0.38
N VAL A 53 6.26 -9.96 -1.16
CA VAL A 53 7.29 -9.65 -2.17
C VAL A 53 8.63 -9.32 -1.49
N ALA A 54 8.63 -8.56 -0.39
CA ALA A 54 9.83 -8.28 0.37
C ALA A 54 10.52 -9.55 0.88
N ILE A 55 9.75 -10.47 1.47
CA ILE A 55 10.26 -11.77 1.96
C ILE A 55 10.89 -12.55 0.80
N VAL A 56 10.21 -12.64 -0.34
CA VAL A 56 10.73 -13.33 -1.53
C VAL A 56 12.05 -12.70 -1.98
N LEU A 57 12.12 -11.37 -2.11
CA LEU A 57 13.34 -10.68 -2.52
C LEU A 57 14.52 -10.89 -1.56
N ILE A 58 14.26 -10.91 -0.26
CA ILE A 58 15.27 -11.18 0.78
C ILE A 58 15.74 -12.65 0.70
N LEU A 59 14.82 -13.61 0.51
CA LEU A 59 15.16 -15.02 0.37
C LEU A 59 16.07 -15.29 -0.84
N PHE A 60 15.81 -14.60 -1.96
CA PHE A 60 16.66 -14.67 -3.16
C PHE A 60 17.93 -13.80 -3.07
N LYS A 61 18.18 -13.14 -1.94
CA LYS A 61 19.31 -12.21 -1.73
C LYS A 61 19.40 -11.09 -2.78
N ILE A 62 18.25 -10.69 -3.34
CA ILE A 62 18.15 -9.57 -4.29
C ILE A 62 18.11 -8.24 -3.52
N LYS A 63 17.53 -8.25 -2.30
CA LYS A 63 17.39 -7.10 -1.41
C LYS A 63 17.81 -7.48 0.01
N ASP A 64 18.37 -6.52 0.73
CA ASP A 64 18.65 -6.63 2.16
C ASP A 64 17.46 -6.11 2.99
N ILE A 65 17.41 -6.50 4.27
CA ILE A 65 16.36 -6.07 5.23
C ILE A 65 16.31 -4.53 5.38
N LYS A 66 17.43 -3.86 5.13
CA LYS A 66 17.53 -2.39 5.22
C LYS A 66 17.19 -1.68 3.92
N ASP A 67 17.01 -2.42 2.83
CA ASP A 67 16.72 -1.81 1.55
C ASP A 67 15.30 -1.26 1.51
N TYR A 68 15.19 -0.08 0.93
CA TYR A 68 13.91 0.53 0.66
C TYR A 68 13.19 -0.22 -0.47
N ILE A 69 11.95 -0.62 -0.22
CA ILE A 69 11.07 -1.23 -1.21
C ILE A 69 9.95 -0.23 -1.51
N PRO A 70 9.81 0.23 -2.78
CA PRO A 70 8.76 1.17 -3.13
C PRO A 70 7.40 0.53 -2.96
N PHE A 71 6.49 1.23 -2.28
CA PHE A 71 5.21 0.64 -1.87
C PHE A 71 4.10 0.86 -2.92
N GLY A 72 4.26 1.86 -3.79
CA GLY A 72 3.33 2.23 -4.84
C GLY A 72 2.86 1.07 -5.73
N PRO A 73 3.72 0.16 -6.22
CA PRO A 73 3.29 -0.97 -7.04
C PRO A 73 2.25 -1.86 -6.34
N PHE A 74 2.37 -2.05 -5.03
CA PHE A 74 1.42 -2.84 -4.25
C PHE A 74 0.09 -2.11 -4.07
N ILE A 75 0.13 -0.78 -3.85
CA ILE A 75 -1.10 0.04 -3.76
C ILE A 75 -1.88 -0.04 -5.08
N VAL A 76 -1.19 0.13 -6.21
CA VAL A 76 -1.80 0.06 -7.55
C VAL A 76 -2.38 -1.33 -7.81
N THR A 77 -1.67 -2.39 -7.43
CA THR A 77 -2.17 -3.77 -7.57
C THR A 77 -3.47 -3.97 -6.79
N THR A 78 -3.54 -3.47 -5.55
CA THR A 78 -4.78 -3.53 -4.75
C THR A 78 -5.90 -2.72 -5.40
N ILE A 79 -5.63 -1.50 -5.88
CA ILE A 79 -6.64 -0.67 -6.57
C ILE A 79 -7.22 -1.41 -7.78
N LEU A 80 -6.36 -1.97 -8.63
CA LEU A 80 -6.79 -2.72 -9.80
C LEU A 80 -7.59 -3.96 -9.41
N GLY A 81 -7.14 -4.72 -8.40
CA GLY A 81 -7.87 -5.88 -7.90
C GLY A 81 -9.28 -5.52 -7.39
N VAL A 82 -9.40 -4.43 -6.64
CA VAL A 82 -10.71 -3.94 -6.15
C VAL A 82 -11.60 -3.52 -7.31
N LEU A 83 -11.07 -2.81 -8.31
CA LEU A 83 -11.84 -2.40 -9.48
C LEU A 83 -12.32 -3.60 -10.30
N LEU A 84 -11.48 -4.61 -10.50
CA LEU A 84 -11.84 -5.82 -11.24
C LEU A 84 -12.90 -6.65 -10.53
N CYS A 85 -12.81 -6.79 -9.20
CA CYS A 85 -13.81 -7.54 -8.42
C CYS A 85 -15.15 -6.80 -8.24
N LYS A 86 -15.20 -5.49 -8.55
CA LYS A 86 -16.42 -4.68 -8.50
C LYS A 86 -17.14 -4.55 -9.84
N LEU A 87 -16.50 -5.00 -10.92
CA LEU A 87 -17.07 -5.06 -12.27
C LEU A 87 -17.99 -6.27 -12.41
#